data_AF-A0AAI8BWC2-F1
#
_entry.id   AF-A0AAI8BWC2-F1
#
_cell.length_a   1.000
_cell.length_b   1.000
_cell.length_c   1.000
_cell.angle_alpha   90.00
_cell.angle_beta   90.00
_cell.angle_gamma   90.00
#
_symmetry.space_group_name_H-M   'P 1'
#
loop_
_entity.id
_entity.type
_entity.pdbx_description
1 polymer ?
#
loop_
_entity_poly.entity_id
_entity_poly.type
_entity_poly.pdbx_seq_one_letter_code
_entity_poly.pdbx_strand_id
1 'polypeptide(L)'
;MTRAEQLAFCNQCVNRKMDLEKGMLCSFTNERANFDPVCEKYEKDPTYINRTTPVEAGLQITSQQFEKLKTEQNLPLGITAALITGIVGSILWALITNSTGYQIGYMAVAIGFAVGFVNRVAGKGVEQYFGIIGASIALLSCVVGNFLSIIGMIADSEGLGYMETLNLFDWSLFFPIMAETFSVMDILFYGFAAYGGYKYSFRNLEPEDLQ
;
A
#
# COMPACT_ATOMS: atom_id res chain seq x y z
N MET A 1 -3.21 -17.59 -34.80
CA MET A 1 -2.97 -16.79 -33.57
C MET A 1 -4.11 -16.99 -32.56
N THR A 2 -3.85 -17.01 -31.26
CA THR A 2 -4.89 -17.11 -30.21
C THR A 2 -5.59 -15.77 -29.96
N ARG A 3 -6.79 -15.82 -29.37
CA ARG A 3 -7.55 -14.61 -29.03
C ARG A 3 -6.81 -13.69 -28.05
N ALA A 4 -6.05 -14.27 -27.10
CA ALA A 4 -5.26 -13.50 -26.13
C ALA A 4 -4.13 -12.71 -26.82
N GLU A 5 -3.45 -13.34 -27.77
CA GLU A 5 -2.40 -12.70 -28.57
C GLU A 5 -2.96 -11.57 -29.44
N GLN A 6 -4.08 -11.79 -30.12
CA GLN A 6 -4.76 -10.74 -30.90
C GLN A 6 -5.16 -9.55 -30.02
N LEU A 7 -5.68 -9.81 -28.81
CA LEU A 7 -6.04 -8.77 -27.85
C LEU A 7 -4.82 -7.97 -27.36
N ALA A 8 -3.67 -8.63 -27.19
CA ALA A 8 -2.44 -7.97 -26.80
C ALA A 8 -2.01 -6.89 -27.80
N PHE A 9 -2.25 -7.10 -29.10
CA PHE A 9 -2.04 -6.07 -30.14
C PHE A 9 -3.18 -5.05 -30.16
N CYS A 10 -4.45 -5.48 -30.13
CA CYS A 10 -5.58 -4.57 -30.19
C CYS A 10 -5.64 -3.56 -29.04
N ASN A 11 -5.19 -3.95 -27.84
CA ASN A 11 -5.13 -3.04 -26.69
C ASN A 11 -4.19 -1.84 -26.93
N GLN A 12 -3.17 -2.00 -27.78
CA GLN A 12 -2.16 -0.97 -28.07
C GLN A 12 -2.45 -0.18 -29.34
N CYS A 13 -3.57 -0.46 -30.01
CA CYS A 13 -3.91 0.16 -31.29
C CYS A 13 -4.78 1.41 -31.09
N VAL A 14 -4.58 2.46 -31.89
CA VAL A 14 -5.46 3.65 -31.91
C VAL A 14 -6.89 3.31 -32.33
N ASN A 15 -7.05 2.22 -33.09
CA ASN A 15 -8.31 1.76 -33.64
C ASN A 15 -9.10 0.87 -32.68
N ARG A 16 -8.80 0.91 -31.38
CA ARG A 16 -9.55 0.14 -30.38
C ARG A 16 -10.89 0.81 -30.05
N LYS A 17 -11.92 -0.01 -29.92
CA LYS A 17 -13.26 0.41 -29.49
C LYS A 17 -13.78 -0.58 -28.45
N MET A 18 -14.15 -0.10 -27.28
CA MET A 18 -14.76 -0.93 -26.23
C MET A 18 -16.27 -1.04 -26.44
N ASP A 19 -16.76 -2.27 -26.42
CA ASP A 19 -18.17 -2.62 -26.43
C ASP A 19 -18.49 -3.42 -25.16
N LEU A 20 -19.57 -3.05 -24.46
CA LEU A 20 -19.91 -3.64 -23.16
C LEU A 20 -20.35 -5.11 -23.25
N GLU A 21 -20.90 -5.54 -24.39
CA GLU A 21 -21.36 -6.91 -24.59
C GLU A 21 -20.29 -7.77 -25.28
N LYS A 22 -19.59 -7.18 -26.26
CA LYS A 22 -18.68 -7.93 -27.15
C LYS A 22 -17.21 -7.77 -26.78
N GLY A 23 -16.87 -6.83 -25.90
CA GLY A 23 -15.52 -6.53 -25.44
C GLY A 23 -14.75 -5.61 -26.40
N MET A 24 -13.44 -5.83 -26.52
CA MET A 24 -12.56 -5.08 -27.43
C MET A 24 -12.85 -5.41 -28.90
N LEU A 25 -13.30 -4.39 -29.65
CA LEU A 25 -13.55 -4.39 -31.08
C LEU A 25 -12.58 -3.43 -31.80
N CYS A 26 -12.47 -3.59 -33.12
CA CYS A 26 -11.80 -2.62 -33.98
C CYS A 26 -12.79 -1.54 -34.43
N SER A 27 -12.40 -0.25 -34.37
CA SER A 27 -13.23 0.88 -34.79
C SER A 27 -13.57 0.85 -36.28
N PHE A 28 -12.72 0.24 -37.10
CA PHE A 28 -12.92 0.12 -38.56
C PHE A 28 -13.89 -0.98 -38.94
N THR A 29 -13.86 -2.13 -38.27
CA THR A 29 -14.69 -3.28 -38.63
C THR A 29 -15.94 -3.39 -37.75
N ASN A 30 -15.96 -2.74 -36.59
CA ASN A 30 -16.93 -2.97 -35.52
C ASN A 30 -17.05 -4.45 -35.10
N GLU A 31 -16.00 -5.23 -35.33
CA GLU A 31 -15.94 -6.65 -35.04
C GLU A 31 -14.70 -6.99 -34.20
N ARG A 32 -14.70 -8.21 -33.66
CA ARG A 32 -13.53 -8.76 -32.96
C ARG A 32 -12.41 -9.00 -33.97
N ALA A 33 -11.18 -8.84 -33.52
CA ALA A 33 -10.01 -9.17 -34.32
C ALA A 33 -10.09 -10.59 -34.88
N ASN A 34 -9.93 -10.69 -36.20
CA ASN A 34 -9.92 -11.93 -36.98
C ASN A 34 -8.63 -12.08 -37.81
N PHE A 35 -7.62 -11.25 -37.56
CA PHE A 35 -6.34 -11.30 -38.27
C PHE A 35 -5.50 -12.49 -37.81
N ASP A 36 -4.79 -13.08 -38.75
CA ASP A 36 -3.78 -14.12 -38.52
C ASP A 36 -2.78 -14.10 -39.69
N PRO A 37 -1.49 -13.70 -39.53
CA PRO A 37 -0.79 -13.27 -38.32
C PRO A 37 -0.65 -11.75 -38.14
N VAL A 38 -0.99 -10.93 -39.14
CA VAL A 38 -0.75 -9.47 -39.16
C VAL A 38 -2.05 -8.72 -39.42
N CYS A 39 -2.23 -7.59 -38.74
CA CYS A 39 -3.33 -6.65 -38.99
C CYS A 39 -2.81 -5.48 -39.84
N GLU A 40 -3.32 -5.33 -41.07
CA GLU A 40 -2.93 -4.25 -41.99
C GLU A 40 -3.29 -2.85 -41.50
N LYS A 41 -4.33 -2.75 -40.65
CA LYS A 41 -4.83 -1.49 -40.09
C LYS A 41 -4.32 -1.23 -38.68
N TYR A 42 -3.26 -1.93 -38.26
CA TYR A 42 -2.65 -1.72 -36.96
C TYR A 42 -1.84 -0.44 -36.97
N GLU A 43 -2.18 0.48 -36.08
CA GLU A 43 -1.42 1.68 -35.81
C GLU A 43 -1.26 1.82 -34.31
N LYS A 44 0.00 1.84 -33.85
CA LYS A 44 0.33 1.86 -32.43
C LYS A 44 -0.11 3.19 -31.83
N ASP A 45 -0.88 3.12 -30.76
CA ASP A 45 -1.36 4.28 -30.02
C ASP A 45 -0.20 4.92 -29.24
N PRO A 46 0.19 6.18 -29.56
CA PRO A 46 1.25 6.87 -28.84
C PRO A 46 0.88 7.17 -27.38
N THR A 47 -0.41 7.11 -27.03
CA THR A 47 -0.90 7.25 -25.65
C THR A 47 -0.96 5.92 -24.90
N TYR A 48 -0.73 4.79 -25.58
CA TYR A 48 -0.69 3.49 -24.94
C TYR A 48 0.59 3.33 -24.11
N ILE A 49 0.42 3.39 -22.79
CA ILE A 49 1.47 3.16 -21.81
C ILE A 49 1.44 1.67 -21.45
N ASN A 50 2.55 0.97 -21.68
CA ASN A 50 2.69 -0.43 -21.28
C ASN A 50 2.61 -0.49 -19.75
N ARG A 51 1.51 -1.02 -19.20
CA ARG A 51 1.27 -1.08 -17.74
C ARG A 51 2.08 -2.19 -17.08
N THR A 52 3.39 -2.14 -17.24
CA THR A 52 4.36 -2.80 -16.36
C THR A 52 5.10 -1.69 -15.62
N THR A 53 4.48 -1.23 -14.52
CA THR A 53 5.00 -0.31 -13.47
C THR A 53 5.62 1.02 -13.96
N PRO A 54 6.03 1.90 -13.03
CA PRO A 54 5.24 2.88 -12.27
C PRO A 54 4.89 4.13 -13.11
N VAL A 55 3.63 4.25 -13.56
CA VAL A 55 3.15 5.41 -14.36
C VAL A 55 1.86 6.00 -13.77
N GLU A 56 1.81 6.20 -12.45
CA GLU A 56 0.71 6.98 -11.86
C GLU A 56 0.96 8.51 -11.90
N ALA A 57 2.04 8.98 -12.53
CA ALA A 57 2.36 10.39 -12.58
C ALA A 57 2.87 10.88 -13.94
N GLY A 58 2.12 10.67 -15.04
CA GLY A 58 2.15 11.54 -16.23
C GLY A 58 3.49 11.86 -16.94
N LEU A 59 4.60 11.25 -16.56
CA LEU A 59 5.95 11.42 -17.10
C LEU A 59 6.39 10.08 -17.66
N GLN A 60 6.72 10.06 -18.96
CA GLN A 60 7.29 8.87 -19.60
C GLN A 60 8.73 8.70 -19.10
N ILE A 61 8.91 7.84 -18.11
CA ILE A 61 10.24 7.52 -17.56
C ILE A 61 10.90 6.50 -18.47
N THR A 62 12.10 6.82 -18.95
CA THR A 62 12.94 5.89 -19.71
C THR A 62 13.46 4.77 -18.80
N SER A 63 13.78 3.62 -19.39
CA SER A 63 14.40 2.51 -18.63
C SER A 63 15.68 2.93 -17.90
N GLN A 64 16.47 3.84 -18.48
CA GLN A 64 17.69 4.35 -17.85
C GLN A 64 17.41 5.21 -16.60
N GLN A 65 16.40 6.08 -16.65
CA GLN A 65 15.99 6.87 -15.48
C GLN A 65 15.45 5.98 -14.36
N PHE A 66 14.69 4.93 -14.70
CA PHE A 66 14.17 3.98 -13.70
C PHE A 66 15.30 3.18 -13.04
N GLU A 67 16.30 2.73 -13.79
CA GLU A 67 17.46 2.04 -13.22
C GLU A 67 18.31 2.98 -12.32
N LYS A 68 18.47 4.26 -12.70
CA LYS A 68 19.10 5.27 -11.83
C LYS A 68 18.34 5.39 -10.50
N LEU A 69 17.02 5.55 -10.54
CA LEU A 69 16.19 5.63 -9.33
C LEU A 69 16.30 4.38 -8.46
N LYS A 70 16.39 3.18 -9.07
CA LYS A 70 16.59 1.94 -8.33
C LYS A 70 17.88 1.92 -7.54
N THR A 71 18.97 2.42 -8.12
CA THR A 71 20.28 2.47 -7.45
C THR A 71 20.31 3.42 -6.25
N GLU A 72 19.37 4.37 -6.18
CA GLU A 72 19.24 5.30 -5.05
C GLU A 72 18.41 4.73 -3.89
N GLN A 73 17.74 3.59 -4.07
CA GLN A 73 16.90 2.98 -3.05
C GLN A 73 17.74 2.43 -1.89
N ASN A 74 17.22 2.58 -0.66
CA ASN A 74 17.82 2.00 0.53
C ASN A 74 16.76 1.28 1.36
N LEU A 75 16.47 0.04 0.97
CA LEU A 75 15.45 -0.76 1.63
C LEU A 75 15.70 -0.96 3.13
N PRO A 76 16.91 -1.31 3.61
CA PRO A 76 17.17 -1.45 5.04
C PRO A 76 16.88 -0.18 5.84
N LEU A 77 17.24 0.99 5.31
CA LEU A 77 16.97 2.27 5.96
C LEU A 77 15.48 2.60 5.98
N GLY A 78 14.75 2.31 4.89
CA GLY A 78 13.28 2.44 4.83
C GLY A 78 12.58 1.59 5.88
N ILE A 79 12.92 0.29 5.97
CA ILE A 79 12.35 -0.65 6.95
C ILE A 79 12.61 -0.18 8.38
N THR A 80 13.86 0.15 8.71
CA THR A 80 14.22 0.51 10.09
C THR A 80 13.54 1.80 10.53
N ALA A 81 13.50 2.83 9.67
CA ALA A 81 12.81 4.08 9.97
C ALA A 81 11.28 3.89 10.10
N ALA A 82 10.69 3.05 9.24
CA ALA A 82 9.27 2.70 9.31
C ALA A 82 8.91 1.94 10.59
N LEU A 83 9.74 0.97 11.00
CA LEU A 83 9.53 0.21 12.25
C LEU A 83 9.61 1.12 13.49
N ILE A 84 10.61 2.00 13.56
CA ILE A 84 10.73 2.96 14.66
C ILE A 84 9.49 3.85 14.74
N THR A 85 9.04 4.36 13.58
CA THR A 85 7.83 5.19 13.47
C THR A 85 6.59 4.43 13.93
N GLY A 86 6.45 3.17 13.52
CA GLY A 86 5.36 2.30 13.93
C GLY A 86 5.31 2.04 15.44
N ILE A 87 6.45 1.76 16.06
CA ILE A 87 6.57 1.56 17.51
C ILE A 87 6.19 2.84 18.27
N VAL A 88 6.75 3.98 17.88
CA VAL A 88 6.43 5.28 18.50
C VAL A 88 4.94 5.59 18.33
N GLY A 89 4.38 5.37 17.15
CA GLY A 89 2.96 5.55 16.88
C GLY A 89 2.07 4.65 17.74
N SER A 90 2.47 3.39 17.94
CA SER A 90 1.73 2.42 18.77
C SER A 90 1.73 2.82 20.25
N ILE A 91 2.86 3.32 20.77
CA ILE A 91 2.96 3.82 22.14
C ILE A 91 2.08 5.06 22.31
N LEU A 92 2.13 6.00 21.36
CA LEU A 92 1.29 7.19 21.39
C LEU A 92 -0.19 6.84 21.32
N TRP A 93 -0.59 5.87 20.48
CA TRP A 93 -1.95 5.36 20.44
C TRP A 93 -2.40 4.89 21.82
N ALA A 94 -1.62 4.02 22.47
CA ALA A 94 -1.96 3.46 23.77
C ALA A 94 -2.10 4.55 24.84
N LEU A 95 -1.16 5.50 24.89
CA LEU A 95 -1.22 6.64 25.83
C LEU A 95 -2.47 7.50 25.62
N ILE A 96 -2.81 7.80 24.37
CA ILE A 96 -4.00 8.60 24.05
C ILE A 96 -5.27 7.82 24.42
N THR A 97 -5.33 6.53 24.10
CA THR A 97 -6.50 5.69 24.39
C THR A 97 -6.76 5.59 25.89
N ASN A 98 -5.72 5.32 26.67
CA ASN A 98 -5.85 5.16 28.12
C ASN A 98 -6.15 6.49 28.83
N SER A 99 -5.59 7.59 28.36
CA SER A 99 -5.85 8.92 28.96
C SER A 99 -7.21 9.51 28.59
N THR A 100 -7.77 9.14 27.43
CA THR A 100 -9.07 9.68 26.96
C THR A 100 -10.24 8.74 27.24
N GLY A 101 -9.98 7.44 27.45
CA GLY A 101 -11.00 6.41 27.56
C GLY A 101 -11.70 6.08 26.23
N TYR A 102 -11.23 6.64 25.11
CA TYR A 102 -11.80 6.40 23.78
C TYR A 102 -10.79 5.69 22.88
N GLN A 103 -11.22 4.60 22.24
CA GLN A 103 -10.47 3.98 21.15
C GLN A 103 -10.64 4.80 19.87
N ILE A 104 -9.60 5.53 19.49
CA ILE A 104 -9.64 6.45 18.34
C ILE A 104 -9.14 5.71 17.10
N GLY A 105 -10.05 5.05 16.36
CA GLY A 105 -9.73 4.34 15.11
C GLY A 105 -9.03 5.22 14.06
N TYR A 106 -9.21 6.55 14.10
CA TYR A 106 -8.49 7.50 13.24
C TYR A 106 -6.97 7.48 13.44
N MET A 107 -6.46 6.98 14.57
CA MET A 107 -5.02 6.81 14.80
C MET A 107 -4.38 5.84 13.80
N ALA A 108 -5.13 4.82 13.36
CA ALA A 108 -4.66 3.90 12.33
C ALA A 108 -4.32 4.62 11.02
N VAL A 109 -5.11 5.63 10.65
CA VAL A 109 -4.88 6.46 9.44
C VAL A 109 -3.59 7.25 9.59
N ALA A 110 -3.39 7.88 10.75
CA ALA A 110 -2.18 8.65 11.04
C ALA A 110 -0.92 7.77 11.03
N ILE A 111 -0.98 6.57 11.63
CA ILE A 111 0.12 5.60 11.61
C ILE A 111 0.40 5.13 10.18
N GLY A 112 -0.63 4.76 9.42
CA GLY A 112 -0.47 4.34 8.03
C GLY A 112 0.23 5.40 7.18
N PHE A 113 -0.21 6.65 7.28
CA PHE A 113 0.44 7.77 6.60
C PHE A 113 1.89 7.97 7.07
N ALA A 114 2.14 8.02 8.38
CA ALA A 114 3.47 8.29 8.94
C ALA A 114 4.48 7.19 8.58
N VAL A 115 4.08 5.92 8.74
CA VAL A 115 4.90 4.75 8.37
C VAL A 115 5.23 4.78 6.89
N GLY A 116 4.23 5.00 6.02
CA GLY A 116 4.44 5.09 4.58
C GLY A 116 5.36 6.25 4.21
N PHE A 117 5.10 7.45 4.73
CA PHE A 117 5.89 8.65 4.46
C PHE A 117 7.35 8.49 4.90
N VAL A 118 7.61 7.95 6.08
CA VAL A 118 8.98 7.73 6.57
C VAL A 118 9.67 6.65 5.74
N ASN A 119 8.99 5.55 5.41
CA ASN A 119 9.54 4.50 4.54
C ASN A 119 9.95 5.07 3.18
N ARG A 120 9.15 5.99 2.62
CA ARG A 120 9.45 6.71 1.40
C ARG A 120 10.68 7.60 1.52
N VAL A 121 10.73 8.48 2.53
CA VAL A 121 11.82 9.45 2.67
C VAL A 121 13.15 8.75 2.95
N ALA A 122 13.13 7.75 3.83
CA ALA A 122 14.31 7.00 4.23
C ALA A 122 14.73 5.96 3.18
N GLY A 123 13.75 5.27 2.58
CA GLY A 123 13.99 4.17 1.66
C GLY A 123 14.07 4.56 0.19
N LYS A 124 13.53 5.72 -0.18
CA LYS A 124 13.44 6.23 -1.57
C LYS A 124 12.78 5.25 -2.55
N GLY A 125 11.85 4.43 -2.05
CA GLY A 125 11.28 3.32 -2.79
C GLY A 125 10.52 3.70 -4.05
N VAL A 126 10.89 3.08 -5.17
CA VAL A 126 10.14 3.13 -6.45
C VAL A 126 9.55 1.76 -6.81
N GLU A 127 10.05 0.69 -6.18
CA GLU A 127 9.59 -0.67 -6.40
C GLU A 127 8.46 -1.07 -5.44
N GLN A 128 7.61 -2.00 -5.91
CA GLN A 128 6.37 -2.38 -5.22
C GLN A 128 6.58 -2.92 -3.79
N TYR A 129 7.72 -3.56 -3.52
CA TYR A 129 7.98 -4.12 -2.20
C TYR A 129 8.04 -3.06 -1.10
N PHE A 130 8.41 -1.81 -1.40
CA PHE A 130 8.35 -0.72 -0.42
C PHE A 130 6.92 -0.46 0.06
N GLY A 131 5.95 -0.45 -0.87
CA GLY A 131 4.53 -0.33 -0.52
C GLY A 131 4.04 -1.50 0.33
N ILE A 132 4.36 -2.73 -0.06
CA ILE A 132 3.94 -3.93 0.69
C ILE A 132 4.49 -3.92 2.12
N ILE A 133 5.76 -3.55 2.28
CA ILE A 133 6.41 -3.45 3.58
C ILE A 133 5.78 -2.32 4.41
N GLY A 134 5.55 -1.15 3.83
CA GLY A 134 4.91 -0.03 4.52
C GLY A 134 3.51 -0.38 5.03
N ALA A 135 2.70 -1.06 4.20
CA ALA A 135 1.38 -1.55 4.61
C ALA A 135 1.47 -2.57 5.76
N SER A 136 2.42 -3.51 5.66
CA SER A 136 2.60 -4.56 6.67
C SER A 136 3.01 -3.99 8.02
N ILE A 137 3.97 -3.06 8.02
CA ILE A 137 4.43 -2.37 9.24
C ILE A 137 3.29 -1.53 9.84
N ALA A 138 2.51 -0.82 9.01
CA ALA A 138 1.38 -0.04 9.49
C ALA A 138 0.32 -0.92 10.17
N LEU A 139 -0.05 -2.06 9.57
CA LEU A 139 -0.98 -3.01 10.15
C LEU A 139 -0.48 -3.61 11.47
N LEU A 140 0.79 -4.04 11.51
CA LEU A 140 1.42 -4.55 12.71
C LEU A 140 1.41 -3.50 13.83
N SER A 141 1.68 -2.24 13.49
CA SER A 141 1.65 -1.13 14.43
C SER A 141 0.24 -0.89 15.00
N CYS A 142 -0.81 -1.03 14.18
CA CYS A 142 -2.19 -0.92 14.68
C CYS A 142 -2.52 -2.04 15.67
N VAL A 143 -2.14 -3.29 15.35
CA VAL A 143 -2.32 -4.45 16.26
C VAL A 143 -1.57 -4.24 17.58
N VAL A 144 -0.31 -3.78 17.51
CA VAL A 144 0.49 -3.50 18.70
C VAL A 144 -0.12 -2.34 19.51
N GLY A 145 -0.56 -1.26 18.87
CA GLY A 145 -1.21 -0.13 19.54
C GLY A 145 -2.48 -0.54 20.30
N ASN A 146 -3.33 -1.36 19.68
CA ASN A 146 -4.52 -1.90 20.33
C ASN A 146 -4.15 -2.80 21.52
N PHE A 147 -3.20 -3.72 21.35
CA PHE A 147 -2.73 -4.57 22.45
C PHE A 147 -2.19 -3.75 23.63
N LEU A 148 -1.34 -2.75 23.37
CA LEU A 148 -0.79 -1.87 24.41
C LEU A 148 -1.89 -1.06 25.12
N SER A 149 -2.92 -0.64 24.38
CA SER A 149 -4.09 0.03 24.99
C SER A 149 -4.81 -0.90 25.96
N ILE A 150 -5.04 -2.16 25.57
CA ILE A 150 -5.70 -3.17 26.41
C ILE A 150 -4.92 -3.44 27.69
N ILE A 151 -3.60 -3.60 27.58
CA ILE A 151 -2.73 -3.79 28.74
C ILE A 151 -2.84 -2.62 29.72
N GLY A 152 -2.88 -1.38 29.23
CA GLY A 152 -3.05 -0.22 30.10
C GLY A 152 -4.42 -0.17 30.76
N MET A 153 -5.49 -0.51 30.05
CA MET A 153 -6.82 -0.62 30.66
C MET A 153 -6.89 -1.70 31.74
N ILE A 154 -6.24 -2.85 31.55
CA ILE A 154 -6.15 -3.91 32.57
C ILE A 154 -5.34 -3.42 33.78
N ALA A 155 -4.22 -2.73 33.54
CA ALA A 155 -3.40 -2.16 34.59
C ALA A 155 -4.21 -1.20 35.47
N ASP A 156 -4.98 -0.31 34.84
CA ASP A 156 -5.85 0.64 35.54
C ASP A 156 -6.99 -0.06 36.29
N SER A 157 -7.58 -1.12 35.74
CA SER A 157 -8.68 -1.86 36.39
C SER A 157 -8.23 -2.70 37.59
N GLU A 158 -7.04 -3.29 37.52
CA GLU A 158 -6.46 -4.11 38.60
C GLU A 158 -5.63 -3.29 39.60
N GLY A 159 -5.42 -2.00 39.34
CA GLY A 159 -4.60 -1.12 40.17
C GLY A 159 -3.10 -1.46 40.12
N LEU A 160 -2.65 -2.09 39.03
CA LEU A 160 -1.26 -2.53 38.83
C LEU A 160 -0.47 -1.52 37.98
N GLY A 161 0.86 -1.62 38.04
CA GLY A 161 1.70 -0.89 37.10
C GLY A 161 1.58 -1.45 35.66
N TYR A 162 1.77 -0.59 34.65
CA TYR A 162 1.73 -1.02 33.24
C TYR A 162 2.75 -2.14 32.95
N MET A 163 3.99 -1.99 33.42
CA MET A 163 5.04 -2.97 33.20
C MET A 163 4.85 -4.25 34.01
N GLU A 164 4.24 -4.15 35.19
CA GLU A 164 3.84 -5.30 36.00
C GLU A 164 2.77 -6.11 35.29
N THR A 165 1.75 -5.44 34.76
CA THR A 165 0.67 -6.06 33.97
C THR A 165 1.22 -6.78 32.74
N LEU A 166 2.15 -6.16 31.99
CA LEU A 166 2.83 -6.83 30.86
C LEU A 166 3.57 -8.11 31.26
N ASN A 167 4.24 -8.11 32.41
CA ASN A 167 5.01 -9.27 32.88
C ASN A 167 4.11 -10.39 33.38
N LEU A 168 2.95 -10.06 33.94
CA LEU A 168 1.95 -11.01 34.44
C LEU A 168 0.98 -11.50 33.36
N PHE A 169 0.95 -10.83 32.19
CA PHE A 169 0.03 -11.17 31.11
C PHE A 169 0.24 -12.60 30.61
N ASP A 170 -0.85 -13.38 30.59
CA ASP A 170 -0.85 -14.71 29.99
C ASP A 170 -0.93 -14.59 28.46
N TRP A 171 0.19 -14.88 27.78
CA TRP A 171 0.29 -14.82 26.32
C TRP A 171 -0.65 -15.79 25.58
N SER A 172 -1.20 -16.80 26.26
CA SER A 172 -2.25 -17.65 25.67
C SER A 172 -3.55 -16.88 25.41
N LEU A 173 -3.78 -15.79 26.16
CA LEU A 173 -4.94 -14.91 26.04
C LEU A 173 -4.78 -13.82 24.99
N PHE A 174 -3.60 -13.69 24.36
CA PHE A 174 -3.36 -12.64 23.35
C PHE A 174 -4.41 -12.64 22.23
N PHE A 175 -4.57 -13.77 21.53
CA PHE A 175 -5.55 -13.85 20.44
C PHE A 175 -7.01 -13.75 20.91
N PRO A 176 -7.43 -14.44 21.99
CA PRO A 176 -8.78 -14.29 22.55
C PRO A 176 -9.15 -12.84 22.87
N ILE A 177 -8.28 -12.12 23.58
CA ILE A 177 -8.55 -10.74 24.00
C ILE A 177 -8.53 -9.79 22.80
N MET A 178 -7.59 -9.97 21.87
CA MET A 178 -7.58 -9.18 20.64
C MET A 178 -8.84 -9.41 19.81
N ALA A 179 -9.37 -10.64 19.75
CA ALA A 179 -10.60 -10.93 19.03
C ALA A 179 -11.85 -10.37 19.73
N GLU A 180 -11.92 -10.43 21.06
CA GLU A 180 -13.05 -9.92 21.86
C GLU A 180 -13.17 -8.39 21.76
N THR A 181 -12.03 -7.70 21.72
CA THR A 181 -11.99 -6.24 21.60
C THR A 181 -12.07 -5.74 20.16
N PHE A 182 -11.96 -6.63 19.18
CA PHE A 182 -11.98 -6.27 17.76
C PHE A 182 -13.40 -5.95 17.28
N SER A 183 -13.55 -4.78 16.67
CA SER A 183 -14.79 -4.32 16.07
C SER A 183 -14.75 -4.40 14.55
N VAL A 184 -15.91 -4.43 13.90
CA VAL A 184 -15.99 -4.32 12.43
C VAL A 184 -15.39 -3.01 11.92
N MET A 185 -15.41 -1.94 12.72
CA MET A 185 -14.79 -0.67 12.37
C MET A 185 -13.26 -0.75 12.29
N ASP A 186 -12.62 -1.65 13.06
CA ASP A 186 -11.18 -1.87 12.97
C ASP A 186 -10.77 -2.36 11.60
N ILE A 187 -11.60 -3.18 10.92
CA ILE A 187 -11.34 -3.62 9.54
C ILE A 187 -11.22 -2.40 8.60
N LEU A 188 -12.12 -1.44 8.74
CA LEU A 188 -12.13 -0.23 7.91
C LEU A 188 -10.86 0.60 8.17
N PHE A 189 -10.54 0.86 9.43
CA PHE A 189 -9.38 1.67 9.80
C PHE A 189 -8.05 1.00 9.53
N TYR A 190 -7.95 -0.31 9.70
CA TYR A 190 -6.78 -1.10 9.33
C TYR A 190 -6.63 -1.13 7.80
N GLY A 191 -7.73 -1.17 7.06
CA GLY A 191 -7.73 -0.98 5.61
C GLY A 191 -7.16 0.37 5.20
N PHE A 192 -7.55 1.46 5.86
CA PHE A 192 -6.97 2.78 5.63
C PHE A 192 -5.51 2.87 6.04
N ALA A 193 -5.11 2.22 7.15
CA ALA A 193 -3.72 2.16 7.59
C ALA A 193 -2.85 1.42 6.57
N ALA A 194 -3.32 0.27 6.07
CA ALA A 194 -2.63 -0.50 5.04
C ALA A 194 -2.54 0.28 3.72
N TYR A 195 -3.63 0.90 3.29
CA TYR A 195 -3.65 1.75 2.09
C TYR A 195 -2.68 2.93 2.22
N GLY A 196 -2.69 3.61 3.37
CA GLY A 196 -1.77 4.71 3.66
C GLY A 196 -0.31 4.25 3.67
N GLY A 197 -0.02 3.18 4.41
CA GLY A 197 1.31 2.57 4.47
C GLY A 197 1.81 2.15 3.09
N TYR A 198 0.94 1.60 2.24
CA TYR A 198 1.27 1.24 0.87
C TYR A 198 1.52 2.47 0.00
N LYS A 199 0.51 3.32 -0.15
CA LYS A 199 0.51 4.42 -1.12
C LYS A 199 1.58 5.46 -0.82
N TYR A 200 1.79 5.79 0.45
CA TYR A 200 2.75 6.83 0.83
C TYR A 200 4.20 6.33 0.91
N SER A 201 4.45 5.03 0.74
CA SER A 201 5.81 4.46 0.69
C SER A 201 6.55 4.71 -0.63
N PHE A 202 5.87 5.19 -1.67
CA PHE A 202 6.48 5.45 -2.97
C PHE A 202 7.01 6.88 -3.08
N ARG A 203 8.21 7.02 -3.66
CA ARG A 203 8.81 8.32 -3.99
C ARG A 203 7.91 9.08 -4.96
N ASN A 204 7.67 10.37 -4.70
CA ASN A 204 7.15 11.26 -5.75
C ASN A 204 8.32 11.60 -6.66
N LEU A 205 8.10 11.43 -7.95
CA LEU A 205 9.10 11.72 -8.95
C LEU A 205 8.92 13.17 -9.39
N GLU A 206 9.91 14.00 -9.07
CA GLU A 206 9.93 15.39 -9.50
C GLU A 206 10.67 15.50 -10.85
N PRO A 207 10.41 16.54 -11.67
CA PRO A 207 11.09 16.71 -12.96
C PRO A 207 12.63 16.74 -12.87
N GLU A 208 13.16 17.16 -11.72
CA GLU A 208 14.60 17.22 -11.42
C GLU A 208 15.22 15.81 -11.26
N ASP A 209 14.45 14.83 -10.77
CA ASP A 209 14.89 13.45 -10.62
C ASP A 209 15.07 12.74 -11.98
N LEU A 210 14.50 13.32 -13.04
CA LEU A 210 14.46 12.76 -14.39
C LEU A 210 15.49 13.41 -15.34
N GLN A 211 16.34 14.31 -14.84
CA GLN A 211 17.47 14.88 -15.58
C GLN A 211 18.76 14.08 -15.32
#